data_AF-T1CKV2-F1
#
_entry.id   AF-T1CKV2-F1
#
_cell.length_a   1.000
_cell.length_b   1.000
_cell.length_c   1.000
_cell.angle_alpha   90.00
_cell.angle_beta   90.00
_cell.angle_gamma   90.00
#
_symmetry.space_group_name_H-M   'P 1'
#
loop_
_entity.id
_entity.type
_entity.pdbx_description
1 polymer ?
#
loop_
_entity_poly.entity_id
_entity_poly.type
_entity_poly.pdbx_seq_one_letter_code
_entity_poly.pdbx_strand_id
1 'polypeptide(L)'
;ARAEALRRFLDATTGKGWEYTVEAPAARAILQACGRMIRSEHDRGLAIILDKRAPSFARWLPGLEPIGDLGATTRAFYGGRRARWSPSRHGPVADATPDAPRPPP
;
A
#
# COMPACT_ATOMS: atom_id res chain seq x y z
N ALA A 1 -12.89 15.95 15.47
CA ALA A 1 -12.38 17.27 15.90
C ALA A 1 -10.86 17.41 15.74
N ARG A 2 -10.01 16.62 16.42
CA ARG A 2 -8.53 16.75 16.36
C ARG A 2 -7.89 16.40 15.01
N ALA A 3 -8.34 15.32 14.35
CA ALA A 3 -7.79 14.91 13.06
C ALA A 3 -8.01 15.95 11.94
N GLU A 4 -9.19 16.58 11.93
CA GLU A 4 -9.53 17.62 10.95
C GLU A 4 -8.74 18.93 11.20
N ALA A 5 -8.52 19.30 12.47
CA ALA A 5 -7.68 20.45 12.81
C ALA A 5 -6.22 20.23 12.40
N LEU A 6 -5.68 19.02 12.63
CA LEU A 6 -4.33 18.65 12.22
C LEU A 6 -4.20 18.63 10.69
N ARG A 7 -5.22 18.14 9.98
CA ARG A 7 -5.25 18.11 8.51
C ARG A 7 -5.18 19.52 7.92
N ARG A 8 -6.01 20.44 8.42
CA ARG A 8 -6.02 21.84 7.96
C ARG A 8 -4.71 22.57 8.25
N PHE A 9 -4.11 22.32 9.41
CA PHE A 9 -2.82 22.90 9.77
C PHE A 9 -1.70 22.42 8.83
N LEU A 10 -1.63 21.10 8.59
CA LEU A 10 -0.62 20.50 7.72
C LEU A 10 -0.85 20.82 6.24
N ASP A 11 -2.11 20.92 5.78
CA ASP A 11 -2.42 21.42 4.44
C ASP A 11 -1.91 22.85 4.26
N ALA A 12 -2.14 23.73 5.24
CA ALA A 12 -1.71 25.13 5.18
C ALA A 12 -0.18 25.32 5.21
N THR A 13 0.58 24.38 5.81
CA THR A 13 2.05 24.49 5.92
C THR A 13 2.82 23.66 4.90
N THR A 14 2.25 22.56 4.40
CA THR A 14 2.99 21.60 3.55
C THR A 14 2.32 21.32 2.21
N GLY A 15 1.06 21.75 2.01
CA GLY A 15 0.27 21.41 0.82
C GLY A 15 -0.04 19.91 0.67
N LYS A 16 0.30 19.08 1.67
CA LYS A 16 0.23 17.61 1.67
C LYS A 16 -0.51 17.05 2.89
N GLY A 17 -1.40 17.84 3.49
CA GLY A 17 -2.10 17.49 4.72
C GLY A 17 -2.87 16.18 4.61
N TRP A 18 -3.41 15.83 3.43
CA TRP A 18 -4.02 14.52 3.17
C TRP A 18 -3.03 13.34 3.31
N GLU A 19 -1.82 13.44 2.75
CA GLU A 19 -0.81 12.37 2.83
C GLU A 19 -0.41 12.10 4.29
N TYR A 20 -0.17 13.17 5.05
CA TYR A 20 0.34 13.07 6.41
C TYR A 20 -0.74 12.72 7.44
N THR A 21 -2.00 13.11 7.21
CA THR A 21 -3.09 12.84 8.17
C THR A 21 -3.95 11.62 7.87
N VAL A 22 -3.94 11.12 6.64
CA VAL A 22 -4.79 9.98 6.24
C VAL A 22 -3.96 8.80 5.73
N GLU A 23 -3.08 9.03 4.76
CA GLU A 23 -2.34 7.92 4.16
C GLU A 23 -1.25 7.34 5.08
N ALA A 24 -0.41 8.20 5.68
CA ALA A 24 0.68 7.72 6.52
C ALA A 24 0.19 6.97 7.78
N PRO A 25 -0.88 7.39 8.48
CA PRO A 25 -1.45 6.59 9.58
C PRO A 25 -2.02 5.25 9.12
N ALA A 26 -2.74 5.23 8.00
CA ALA A 26 -3.31 3.99 7.45
C ALA A 26 -2.20 3.02 7.01
N ALA A 27 -1.17 3.51 6.31
CA ALA A 27 -0.02 2.71 5.92
C ALA A 27 0.69 2.10 7.14
N ARG A 28 0.91 2.88 8.20
CA ARG A 28 1.49 2.39 9.46
C ARG A 28 0.65 1.28 10.08
N ALA A 29 -0.67 1.44 10.12
CA ALA A 29 -1.57 0.41 10.66
C ALA A 29 -1.47 -0.90 9.85
N ILE A 30 -1.43 -0.81 8.51
CA ILE A 30 -1.26 -1.97 7.62
C ILE A 30 0.09 -2.64 7.87
N LEU A 31 1.19 -1.88 7.89
CA LEU A 31 2.52 -2.41 8.14
C LEU A 31 2.64 -3.11 9.51
N GLN A 32 2.05 -2.52 10.55
CA GLN A 32 2.03 -3.14 11.87
C GLN A 32 1.23 -4.44 11.88
N ALA A 33 0.08 -4.49 11.18
CA ALA A 33 -0.69 -5.73 11.04
C ALA A 33 0.10 -6.80 10.27
N CYS A 34 0.75 -6.45 9.17
CA CYS A 34 1.65 -7.35 8.42
C CYS A 34 2.82 -7.84 9.29
N GLY A 35 3.40 -6.98 10.13
CA GLY A 35 4.47 -7.34 11.06
C GLY A 35 4.05 -8.36 12.13
N ARG A 36 2.75 -8.55 12.38
CA ARG A 36 2.25 -9.63 13.26
C ARG A 36 2.25 -11.00 12.57
N MET A 37 2.45 -11.06 11.27
CA MET A 37 2.34 -12.28 10.48
C MET A 37 3.63 -13.11 10.45
N ILE A 38 4.79 -12.44 10.53
CA ILE A 38 6.11 -13.06 10.46
C ILE A 38 6.84 -12.79 11.78
N ARG A 39 7.08 -13.83 12.57
CA ARG A 39 7.79 -13.78 13.86
C ARG A 39 9.03 -14.67 13.90
N SER A 40 9.19 -15.55 12.90
CA SER A 40 10.36 -16.41 12.71
C SER A 40 10.74 -16.50 11.23
N GLU A 41 11.96 -16.95 10.94
CA GLU A 41 12.46 -17.20 9.59
C GLU A 41 11.73 -18.32 8.83
N HIS A 42 10.90 -19.11 9.53
CA HIS A 42 10.11 -20.19 8.96
C HIS A 42 8.65 -19.79 8.72
N ASP A 43 8.21 -18.64 9.26
CA ASP A 43 6.84 -18.18 9.12
C ASP A 43 6.57 -17.76 7.66
N ARG A 44 5.41 -18.17 7.15
CA ARG A 44 4.91 -17.74 5.84
C ARG A 44 3.55 -17.10 5.98
N GLY A 45 3.42 -15.92 5.42
CA GLY A 45 2.25 -15.08 5.56
C GLY A 45 1.80 -14.45 4.25
N LEU A 46 0.48 -14.37 4.07
CA LEU A 46 -0.15 -13.65 2.98
C LEU A 46 -1.06 -12.55 3.53
N ALA A 47 -0.83 -11.30 3.13
CA ALA A 47 -1.69 -10.15 3.43
C ALA A 47 -2.50 -9.77 2.18
N ILE A 48 -3.81 -9.59 2.33
CA ILE A 48 -4.71 -9.22 1.24
C ILE A 48 -5.47 -7.95 1.66
N ILE A 49 -5.43 -6.94 0.80
CA ILE A 49 -6.15 -5.67 1.01
C ILE A 49 -7.33 -5.64 0.04
N LEU A 50 -8.55 -5.66 0.59
CA LEU A 50 -9.80 -5.58 -0.18
C LEU A 50 -10.31 -4.13 -0.21
N ASP A 51 -9.58 -3.24 -0.88
CA ASP A 51 -10.01 -1.85 -1.08
C ASP A 51 -9.56 -1.36 -2.46
N LYS A 52 -10.47 -0.71 -3.20
CA LYS A 52 -10.17 -0.13 -4.52
C LYS A 52 -9.09 0.96 -4.50
N ARG A 53 -8.83 1.54 -3.32
CA ARG A 53 -7.81 2.58 -3.10
C ARG A 53 -6.46 2.01 -2.69
N ALA A 54 -6.34 0.69 -2.48
CA ALA A 54 -5.07 0.07 -2.10
C ALA A 54 -3.87 0.49 -2.99
N PRO A 55 -4.01 0.66 -4.33
CA PRO A 55 -2.90 1.09 -5.17
C PRO A 55 -2.27 2.44 -4.77
N SER A 56 -3.00 3.36 -4.14
CA SER A 56 -2.42 4.64 -3.67
C SER A 56 -1.38 4.45 -2.56
N PHE A 57 -1.39 3.30 -1.89
CA PHE A 57 -0.44 2.94 -0.84
C PHE A 57 0.81 2.23 -1.34
N ALA A 58 0.97 2.02 -2.66
CA ALA A 58 2.11 1.32 -3.24
C ALA A 58 3.47 1.91 -2.82
N ARG A 59 3.55 3.24 -2.62
CA ARG A 59 4.76 3.91 -2.12
C ARG A 59 5.16 3.51 -0.70
N TRP A 60 4.19 3.09 0.12
CA TRP A 60 4.40 2.70 1.52
C TRP A 60 4.50 1.19 1.71
N LEU A 61 3.92 0.42 0.78
CA LEU A 61 3.80 -1.03 0.84
C LEU A 61 4.54 -1.65 -0.35
N PRO A 62 5.87 -1.82 -0.26
CA PRO A 62 6.65 -2.42 -1.33
C PRO A 62 6.16 -3.85 -1.60
N GLY A 63 5.90 -4.16 -2.87
CA GLY A 63 5.36 -5.47 -3.29
C GLY A 63 3.83 -5.61 -3.21
N LEU A 64 3.11 -4.50 -3.00
CA LEU A 64 1.66 -4.49 -3.15
C LEU A 64 1.29 -4.65 -4.64
N GLU A 65 0.71 -5.79 -4.98
CA GLU A 65 0.33 -6.15 -6.35
C GLU A 65 -1.19 -6.39 -6.44
N PRO A 66 -1.83 -6.02 -7.56
CA PRO A 66 -3.22 -6.40 -7.82
C PRO A 66 -3.36 -7.93 -7.88
N ILE A 67 -4.36 -8.47 -7.18
CA ILE A 67 -4.67 -9.89 -7.21
C ILE A 67 -5.84 -10.12 -8.17
N GLY A 68 -5.63 -10.93 -9.21
CA GLY A 68 -6.68 -11.39 -10.12
C GLY A 68 -7.50 -12.54 -9.55
N ASP A 69 -6.83 -13.65 -9.20
CA ASP A 69 -7.46 -14.83 -8.59
C ASP A 69 -6.88 -15.10 -7.20
N LEU A 70 -7.69 -14.85 -6.17
CA LEU A 70 -7.34 -15.06 -4.78
C LEU A 70 -7.10 -16.55 -4.44
N GLY A 71 -7.93 -17.43 -4.98
CA GLY A 71 -7.87 -18.87 -4.70
C GLY A 71 -6.65 -19.53 -5.33
N ALA A 72 -6.30 -19.14 -6.57
CA ALA A 72 -5.09 -19.58 -7.23
C ALA A 72 -3.84 -19.04 -6.51
N THR A 73 -3.83 -17.76 -6.13
CA THR A 73 -2.70 -17.13 -5.43
C THR A 73 -2.44 -17.79 -4.07
N THR A 74 -3.48 -18.02 -3.28
CA THR A 74 -3.36 -18.65 -1.95
C THR A 74 -2.87 -20.09 -2.06
N ARG A 75 -3.37 -20.86 -3.04
CA ARG A 75 -2.90 -22.23 -3.30
C ARG A 75 -1.46 -22.25 -3.80
N ALA A 76 -1.05 -21.32 -4.66
CA ALA A 76 0.35 -21.23 -5.09
C ALA A 76 1.29 -20.89 -3.92
N PHE A 77 0.86 -20.02 -3.01
CA PHE A 77 1.65 -19.61 -1.84
C PHE A 77 1.81 -20.72 -0.80
N TYR A 78 0.74 -21.47 -0.49
CA TYR A 78 0.76 -22.51 0.55
C TYR A 78 0.92 -23.95 0.04
N GLY A 79 0.62 -24.22 -1.23
CA GLY A 79 0.37 -25.56 -1.79
C GLY A 79 1.60 -26.40 -2.17
N GLY A 80 2.82 -25.95 -1.90
CA GLY A 80 4.00 -26.81 -1.96
C GLY A 80 4.77 -26.80 -3.28
N ARG A 81 6.08 -26.99 -3.15
CA ARG A 81 7.17 -26.53 -4.03
C ARG A 81 7.40 -25.04 -3.87
N ARG A 82 8.67 -24.63 -3.74
CA ARG A 82 9.16 -23.25 -3.73
C ARG A 82 8.55 -22.49 -4.92
N ALA A 83 7.31 -22.00 -4.79
CA ALA A 83 6.72 -21.05 -5.69
C ALA A 83 7.49 -19.77 -5.41
N ARG A 84 8.59 -19.60 -6.13
CA ARG A 84 9.32 -18.35 -6.16
C ARG A 84 8.32 -17.37 -6.73
N TRP A 85 7.64 -16.65 -5.83
CA TRP A 85 6.81 -15.52 -6.19
C TRP A 85 7.71 -14.61 -7.02
N SER A 86 7.47 -14.60 -8.33
CA SER A 86 8.14 -13.71 -9.26
C SER A 86 7.26 -12.48 -9.33
N PRO A 87 7.76 -11.29 -8.99
CA PRO A 87 7.07 -10.06 -9.31
C PRO A 87 6.70 -10.12 -10.79
N SER A 88 5.42 -9.95 -11.11
CA SER A 88 5.00 -9.72 -12.48
C SER A 88 5.79 -8.53 -12.99
N ARG A 89 6.58 -8.72 -14.04
CA ARG A 89 7.19 -7.63 -14.80
C ARG A 89 6.08 -6.83 -15.46
N HIS A 90 5.42 -5.97 -14.71
CA HIS A 90 4.78 -4.81 -15.29
C HIS A 90 5.90 -3.78 -15.46
N GLY A 91 6.12 -3.41 -16.73
CA GLY A 91 7.13 -2.42 -17.12
C GLY A 91 6.95 -1.11 -16.35
N PRO A 92 7.95 -0.21 -16.40
CA PRO A 92 7.97 0.99 -15.58
C PRO A 92 6.64 1.72 -15.74
N VAL A 93 5.88 1.84 -14.64
CA VAL A 93 4.79 2.79 -14.57
C VAL A 93 5.47 4.14 -14.79
N ALA A 94 5.17 4.76 -15.94
CA ALA A 94 5.79 5.99 -16.37
C ALA A 94 5.81 6.99 -15.21
N ASP A 95 6.98 7.57 -15.04
CA ASP A 95 7.32 8.60 -14.06
C ASP A 95 6.17 9.62 -13.97
N ALA A 96 5.34 9.50 -12.93
CA ALA A 96 4.31 10.48 -12.65
C ALA A 96 5.02 11.68 -12.02
N THR A 97 5.53 12.56 -12.87
CA THR A 97 6.07 13.86 -12.49
C THR A 97 5.04 14.56 -11.59
N PRO A 98 5.35 14.86 -10.32
CA PRO A 98 4.39 15.46 -9.42
C PRO A 98 4.50 16.98 -9.51
N ASP A 99 4.13 17.60 -10.64
CA ASP A 99 3.85 19.06 -10.63
C ASP A 99 3.10 19.57 -11.87
N ALA A 100 1.77 19.41 -11.88
CA ALA A 100 0.92 20.24 -12.72
C ALA A 100 -0.22 20.80 -11.87
N PRO A 101 -0.36 22.14 -11.73
CA PRO A 101 -1.44 22.73 -10.96
C PRO A 101 -2.78 22.44 -11.67
N ARG A 102 -3.74 21.89 -10.92
CA ARG A 102 -5.12 21.70 -11.40
C ARG A 102 -5.76 23.08 -11.65
N PRO A 103 -6.47 23.28 -12.78
CA PRO A 103 -7.19 24.53 -13.02
C PRO A 103 -8.36 24.67 -12.02
N PRO A 104 -8.66 25.90 -11.55
CA PRO A 104 -9.78 26.15 -10.66
C PRO A 104 -11.13 25.97 -11.39
N PRO A 105 -12.22 25.74 -10.62
CA PRO A 105 -13.58 25.57 -11.16
C PRO A 105 -14.13 26.82 -11.83
#